data_AF-A0A838DQ35-F1
#
_entry.id   AF-A0A838DQ35-F1
#
_cell.length_a   1.000
_cell.length_b   1.000
_cell.length_c   1.000
_cell.angle_alpha   90.00
_cell.angle_beta   90.00
_cell.angle_gamma   90.00
#
_symmetry.space_group_name_H-M   'P 1'
#
loop_
_entity.id
_entity.type
_entity.pdbx_description
1 polymer ?
#
loop_
_entity_poly.entity_id
_entity_poly.type
_entity_poly.pdbx_seq_one_letter_code
_entity_poly.pdbx_strand_id
1 'polypeptide(L)'
;MTIFDLVLILAVLGCVVALFLLGYFLLRRQWRRAKRILLALGSFLVVYTVLLLSVSLLSPQRVLAMHQDRCFDDWCLSVERVVPQSTVGNAPMVVTAHGTFYLVTVHVSSRARGITQRALDAQVYLLDASNQRYDPDASGQQAIDATGQDGQPLDSKVGPGGSFTRTVVFDLPRGSSHLALVVTHGQFPGVLIIADEQSFLHKPTIFQLQMP
;
A
#
# COMPACT_ATOMS: atom_id res chain seq x y z
N MET A 1 -13.59 -9.00 -2.53
CA MET A 1 -13.60 -9.85 -1.32
C MET A 1 -13.02 -11.21 -1.62
N THR A 2 -11.87 -11.51 -1.05
CA THR A 2 -11.17 -12.79 -1.14
C THR A 2 -11.69 -13.77 -0.07
N ILE A 3 -11.33 -15.05 -0.19
CA ILE A 3 -11.63 -16.06 0.85
C ILE A 3 -10.92 -15.71 2.17
N PHE A 4 -9.74 -15.10 2.10
CA PHE A 4 -8.97 -14.73 3.29
C PHE A 4 -9.61 -13.56 4.05
N ASP A 5 -10.29 -12.65 3.37
CA ASP A 5 -11.08 -11.60 4.02
C ASP A 5 -12.19 -12.22 4.87
N LEU A 6 -12.88 -13.24 4.36
CA LEU A 6 -13.92 -13.97 5.09
C LEU A 6 -13.34 -14.71 6.29
N VAL A 7 -12.15 -15.31 6.14
CA VAL A 7 -11.44 -15.97 7.25
C VAL A 7 -11.10 -14.97 8.35
N LEU A 8 -10.59 -13.78 8.00
CA LEU A 8 -10.33 -12.72 8.97
C LEU A 8 -11.62 -12.28 9.68
N ILE A 9 -12.70 -12.05 8.93
CA ILE A 9 -14.00 -11.64 9.51
C ILE A 9 -14.50 -12.71 10.50
N LEU A 10 -14.47 -13.98 10.12
CA LEU A 10 -14.86 -15.08 11.00
C LEU A 10 -13.96 -15.20 12.24
N ALA A 11 -12.65 -14.99 12.08
CA ALA A 11 -11.69 -14.98 13.19
C ALA A 11 -12.00 -13.85 14.17
N VAL A 12 -12.25 -12.62 13.68
CA VAL A 12 -12.60 -11.47 14.50
C VAL A 12 -13.92 -11.69 15.23
N LEU A 13 -14.96 -12.17 14.53
CA LEU A 13 -16.25 -12.50 15.15
C LEU A 13 -16.11 -13.58 16.24
N GLY A 14 -15.34 -14.63 15.96
CA GLY A 14 -15.01 -15.68 16.92
C GLY A 14 -14.31 -15.14 18.17
N CYS A 15 -13.34 -14.24 18.00
CA CYS A 15 -12.66 -13.56 19.10
C CYS A 15 -13.63 -12.71 19.94
N VAL A 16 -14.53 -11.95 19.31
CA VAL A 16 -15.54 -11.13 20.02
C VAL A 16 -16.46 -12.02 20.86
N VAL A 17 -16.95 -13.12 20.30
CA VAL A 17 -17.80 -14.09 21.05
C VAL A 17 -17.02 -14.72 22.20
N ALA A 18 -15.77 -15.13 21.96
CA ALA A 18 -14.91 -15.71 23.00
C ALA A 18 -14.64 -14.73 24.15
N LEU A 19 -14.39 -13.45 23.85
CA LEU A 19 -14.20 -12.40 24.84
C LEU A 19 -15.47 -12.14 25.66
N PHE A 20 -16.64 -12.12 25.01
CA PHE A 20 -17.92 -11.97 25.69
C PHE A 20 -18.19 -13.14 26.65
N LEU A 21 -17.97 -14.38 26.19
CA LEU A 21 -18.11 -15.58 27.02
C LEU A 21 -17.10 -15.58 28.16
N LEU A 22 -15.85 -15.17 27.90
CA LEU A 22 -14.81 -15.03 28.92
C LEU A 22 -15.27 -14.05 30.01
N GLY A 23 -15.74 -12.87 29.64
CA GLY A 23 -16.31 -11.88 30.57
C GLY A 23 -17.46 -12.47 31.38
N TYR A 24 -18.45 -13.06 30.71
CA TYR A 24 -19.59 -13.71 31.37
C TYR A 24 -19.18 -14.77 32.40
N PHE A 25 -18.22 -15.64 32.07
CA PHE A 25 -17.73 -16.66 32.99
C PHE A 25 -16.89 -16.10 34.12
N LEU A 26 -16.14 -15.02 33.89
CA LEU A 26 -15.44 -14.29 34.95
C LEU A 26 -16.44 -13.67 35.94
N LEU A 27 -17.51 -13.03 35.45
CA LEU A 27 -18.58 -12.49 36.30
C LEU A 27 -19.27 -13.58 37.13
N ARG A 28 -19.53 -14.76 36.54
CA ARG A 28 -20.09 -15.91 37.28
C ARG A 28 -19.08 -16.67 38.15
N ARG A 29 -17.85 -16.15 38.31
CA ARG A 29 -16.73 -16.78 39.05
C ARG A 29 -16.42 -18.22 38.61
N GLN A 30 -16.73 -18.56 37.35
CA GLN A 30 -16.47 -19.87 36.77
C GLN A 30 -15.05 -19.96 36.20
N TRP A 31 -14.05 -19.79 37.08
CA TRP A 31 -12.63 -19.67 36.72
C TRP A 31 -12.09 -20.79 35.83
N ARG A 32 -12.54 -22.04 36.05
CA ARG A 32 -12.13 -23.18 35.23
C ARG A 32 -12.56 -23.04 33.76
N ARG A 33 -13.79 -22.54 33.51
CA ARG A 33 -14.31 -22.31 32.15
C ARG A 33 -13.65 -21.10 31.51
N ALA A 34 -13.48 -20.02 32.28
CA ALA A 34 -12.75 -18.84 31.84
C ALA A 34 -11.32 -19.18 31.38
N LYS A 35 -10.57 -19.96 32.18
CA LYS A 35 -9.22 -20.43 31.80
C LYS A 35 -9.21 -21.25 30.51
N ARG A 36 -10.19 -22.14 30.30
CA ARG A 36 -10.29 -22.93 29.05
C ARG A 36 -10.52 -22.04 27.83
N ILE A 37 -11.42 -21.06 27.93
CA ILE A 37 -11.68 -20.12 26.83
C ILE A 37 -10.46 -19.26 26.56
N LEU A 38 -9.78 -18.77 27.61
CA LEU A 38 -8.55 -17.99 27.46
C LEU A 38 -7.45 -18.80 26.76
N LEU A 39 -7.25 -20.05 27.17
CA LEU A 39 -6.27 -20.95 26.53
C LEU A 39 -6.65 -21.26 25.07
N ALA A 40 -7.91 -21.51 24.79
CA ALA A 40 -8.39 -21.76 23.44
C ALA A 40 -8.20 -20.52 22.54
N LEU A 41 -8.55 -19.33 23.04
CA LEU A 41 -8.35 -18.06 22.34
C LEU A 41 -6.86 -17.79 22.10
N GLY A 42 -6.02 -17.97 23.12
CA GLY A 42 -4.57 -17.82 22.99
C GLY A 42 -3.97 -18.78 21.96
N SER A 43 -4.36 -20.05 22.00
CA SER A 43 -3.92 -21.06 21.03
C SER A 43 -4.35 -20.70 19.61
N PHE A 44 -5.60 -20.25 19.43
CA PHE A 44 -6.12 -19.83 18.14
C PHE A 44 -5.33 -18.64 17.58
N LEU A 45 -5.08 -17.61 18.39
CA LEU A 45 -4.30 -16.44 17.98
C LEU A 45 -2.88 -16.82 17.59
N VAL A 46 -2.22 -17.69 18.35
CA VAL A 46 -0.86 -18.17 18.01
C VAL A 46 -0.87 -18.89 16.67
N VAL A 47 -1.81 -19.81 16.44
CA VAL A 47 -1.92 -20.54 15.16
C VAL A 47 -2.17 -19.57 14.00
N TYR A 48 -3.07 -18.61 14.19
CA TYR A 48 -3.37 -17.59 13.17
C TYR A 48 -2.14 -16.76 12.83
N THR A 49 -1.42 -16.26 13.83
CA THR A 49 -0.19 -15.47 13.63
C THR A 49 0.89 -16.30 12.95
N VAL A 50 1.10 -17.55 13.34
CA VAL A 50 2.10 -18.43 12.69
C VAL A 50 1.74 -18.66 11.21
N LEU A 51 0.46 -18.90 10.89
CA LEU A 51 0.02 -19.05 9.51
C LEU A 51 0.22 -17.77 8.70
N LEU A 52 -0.18 -16.61 9.25
CA LEU A 52 0.00 -15.31 8.62
C LEU A 52 1.47 -15.07 8.30
N LEU A 53 2.36 -15.21 9.28
CA LEU A 53 3.79 -14.98 9.10
C LEU A 53 4.42 -15.97 8.11
N SER A 54 4.03 -17.24 8.18
CA SER A 54 4.56 -18.26 7.27
C SER A 54 4.21 -17.94 5.82
N VAL A 55 2.96 -17.58 5.56
CA VAL A 55 2.51 -17.20 4.23
C VAL A 55 3.18 -15.91 3.76
N SER A 56 3.22 -14.87 4.60
CA SER A 56 3.88 -13.60 4.27
C SER A 56 5.34 -13.75 3.85
N LEU A 57 6.09 -14.62 4.54
CA LEU A 57 7.53 -14.81 4.29
C LEU A 57 7.80 -15.73 3.09
N LEU A 58 6.93 -16.71 2.84
CA LEU A 58 7.11 -17.70 1.77
C LEU A 58 6.53 -17.24 0.43
N SER A 59 5.60 -16.28 0.43
CA SER A 59 5.01 -15.76 -0.78
C SER A 59 6.04 -15.02 -1.66
N PRO A 60 6.07 -15.30 -2.99
CA PRO A 60 6.94 -14.59 -3.90
C PRO A 60 6.51 -13.13 -4.04
N GLN A 61 7.50 -12.25 -4.23
CA GLN A 61 7.20 -10.85 -4.54
C GLN A 61 6.60 -10.75 -5.93
N ARG A 62 5.48 -10.04 -6.05
CA ARG A 62 4.87 -9.75 -7.34
C ARG A 62 5.54 -8.53 -7.97
N VAL A 63 6.03 -8.70 -9.19
CA VAL A 63 6.66 -7.65 -9.97
C VAL A 63 5.80 -7.33 -11.17
N LEU A 64 5.41 -6.07 -11.30
CA LEU A 64 4.64 -5.53 -12.40
C LEU A 64 5.55 -4.72 -13.31
N ALA A 65 5.35 -4.85 -14.61
CA ALA A 65 6.04 -3.99 -15.57
C ALA A 65 5.38 -2.60 -15.59
N MET A 66 6.09 -1.61 -16.15
CA MET A 66 5.47 -0.33 -16.50
C MET A 66 4.24 -0.56 -17.39
N HIS A 67 3.23 0.30 -17.24
CA HIS A 67 1.95 0.26 -17.97
C HIS A 67 1.06 -0.96 -17.66
N GLN A 68 1.44 -1.82 -16.71
CA GLN A 68 0.53 -2.83 -16.17
C GLN A 68 -0.35 -2.21 -15.08
N ASP A 69 -1.63 -2.56 -15.04
CA ASP A 69 -2.53 -2.09 -14.00
C ASP A 69 -2.38 -2.90 -12.71
N ARG A 70 -2.23 -2.19 -11.59
CA ARG A 70 -2.50 -2.72 -10.25
C ARG A 70 -3.79 -2.11 -9.73
N CYS A 71 -4.76 -2.95 -9.41
CA CYS A 71 -6.06 -2.51 -8.92
C CYS A 71 -6.23 -2.83 -7.45
N PHE A 72 -6.71 -1.84 -6.71
CA PHE A 72 -7.27 -1.96 -5.38
C PHE A 72 -8.79 -1.78 -5.52
N ASP A 73 -9.53 -2.88 -5.43
CA ASP A 73 -10.92 -2.97 -5.88
C ASP A 73 -11.11 -2.46 -7.32
N ASP A 74 -11.85 -1.37 -7.49
CA ASP A 74 -12.13 -0.74 -8.79
C ASP A 74 -11.18 0.43 -9.11
N TRP A 75 -10.31 0.84 -8.18
CA TRP A 75 -9.33 1.90 -8.38
C TRP A 75 -8.00 1.28 -8.82
N CYS A 76 -7.51 1.65 -10.00
CA CYS A 76 -6.31 1.08 -10.58
C CYS A 76 -5.22 2.14 -10.80
N LEU A 77 -3.97 1.72 -10.66
CA LEU A 77 -2.79 2.53 -10.91
C LEU A 77 -1.78 1.76 -11.77
N SER A 78 -1.17 2.45 -12.73
CA SER A 78 -0.03 1.97 -13.50
C SER A 78 1.04 3.05 -13.63
N VAL A 79 2.28 2.65 -13.91
CA VAL A 79 3.38 3.61 -14.15
C VAL A 79 3.52 3.86 -15.64
N GLU A 80 3.32 5.11 -16.07
CA GLU A 80 3.45 5.52 -17.47
C GLU A 80 4.89 5.89 -17.82
N ARG A 81 5.56 6.67 -16.97
CA ARG A 81 6.83 7.29 -17.35
C ARG A 81 7.68 7.60 -16.12
N VAL A 82 8.99 7.49 -16.28
CA VAL A 82 9.98 7.92 -15.29
C VAL A 82 10.99 8.81 -15.99
N VAL A 83 11.21 10.02 -15.47
CA VAL A 83 12.23 10.93 -16.01
C VAL A 83 13.19 11.37 -14.91
N PRO A 84 14.49 11.04 -15.03
CA PRO A 84 15.52 11.57 -14.17
C PRO A 84 15.87 13.01 -14.57
N GLN A 85 16.04 13.90 -13.58
CA GLN A 85 16.51 15.27 -13.81
C GLN A 85 17.23 15.84 -12.59
N SER A 86 18.06 16.86 -12.81
CA SER A 86 18.81 17.54 -11.74
C SER A 86 18.02 18.67 -11.07
N THR A 87 17.00 19.18 -11.73
CA THR A 87 16.21 20.34 -11.28
C THR A 87 14.74 20.14 -11.61
N VAL A 88 13.85 20.70 -10.81
CA VAL A 88 12.39 20.65 -11.00
C VAL A 88 11.80 22.03 -10.83
N GLY A 89 10.75 22.33 -11.59
CA GLY A 89 10.02 23.60 -11.54
C GLY A 89 10.44 24.58 -12.62
N ASN A 90 9.75 25.72 -12.67
CA ASN A 90 9.99 26.81 -13.61
C ASN A 90 10.25 28.10 -12.84
N ALA A 91 10.98 29.04 -13.45
CA ALA A 91 11.20 30.34 -12.84
C ALA A 91 9.87 31.00 -12.42
N PRO A 92 9.76 31.55 -11.19
CA PRO A 92 10.83 31.80 -10.22
C PRO A 92 11.12 30.67 -9.22
N MET A 93 10.40 29.55 -9.29
CA MET A 93 10.50 28.44 -8.33
C MET A 93 11.16 27.21 -8.97
N VAL A 94 12.49 27.22 -9.01
CA VAL A 94 13.31 26.10 -9.47
C VAL A 94 14.04 25.51 -8.27
N VAL A 95 13.93 24.19 -8.10
CA VAL A 95 14.58 23.43 -7.02
C VAL A 95 15.60 22.49 -7.64
N THR A 96 16.76 22.35 -7.00
CA THR A 96 17.84 21.45 -7.43
C THR A 96 17.88 20.23 -6.53
N ALA A 97 18.03 19.04 -7.12
CA ALA A 97 18.11 17.79 -6.38
C ALA A 97 19.37 17.73 -5.52
N HIS A 98 19.28 17.12 -4.34
CA HIS A 98 20.46 16.72 -3.57
C HIS A 98 21.23 15.61 -4.27
N GLY A 99 20.53 14.67 -4.91
CA GLY A 99 21.13 13.66 -5.77
C GLY A 99 20.63 13.75 -7.20
N THR A 100 19.50 13.12 -7.48
CA THR A 100 18.81 13.13 -8.77
C THR A 100 17.32 13.03 -8.52
N PHE A 101 16.55 13.95 -9.09
CA PHE A 101 15.10 13.86 -9.05
C PHE A 101 14.63 12.79 -10.02
N TYR A 102 13.72 11.93 -9.57
CA TYR A 102 12.98 10.99 -10.40
C TYR A 102 11.53 11.41 -10.43
N LEU A 103 11.06 11.85 -11.61
CA LEU A 103 9.66 12.19 -11.84
C LEU A 103 8.94 10.97 -12.35
N VAL A 104 8.12 10.39 -11.49
CA VAL A 104 7.34 9.19 -11.81
C VAL A 104 5.92 9.63 -12.13
N THR A 105 5.54 9.56 -13.41
CA THR A 105 4.17 9.77 -13.84
C THR A 105 3.39 8.46 -13.74
N VAL A 106 2.36 8.47 -12.92
CA VAL A 106 1.41 7.37 -12.76
C VAL A 106 0.09 7.70 -13.46
N HIS A 107 -0.53 6.68 -14.04
CA HIS A 107 -1.89 6.70 -14.53
C HIS A 107 -2.80 6.11 -13.49
N VAL A 108 -3.87 6.81 -13.14
CA VAL A 108 -4.92 6.32 -12.26
C VAL A 108 -6.18 6.16 -13.08
N SER A 109 -6.84 5.01 -12.98
CA SER A 109 -8.08 4.72 -13.70
C SER A 109 -9.11 4.03 -12.81
N SER A 110 -10.39 4.15 -13.20
CA SER A 110 -11.50 3.50 -12.52
C SER A 110 -12.10 2.39 -13.38
N ARG A 111 -12.12 1.17 -12.86
CA ARG A 111 -12.86 0.03 -13.42
C ARG A 111 -14.30 -0.07 -12.90
N ALA A 112 -14.71 0.87 -12.03
CA ALA A 112 -16.05 0.90 -11.50
C ALA A 112 -17.07 1.11 -12.62
N ARG A 113 -18.21 0.42 -12.52
CA ARG A 113 -19.29 0.51 -13.52
C ARG A 113 -20.27 1.65 -13.29
N GLY A 114 -20.31 2.22 -12.09
CA GLY A 114 -21.31 3.25 -11.76
C GLY A 114 -21.04 4.10 -10.52
N ILE A 115 -20.00 3.79 -9.75
CA ILE A 115 -19.64 4.53 -8.54
C ILE A 115 -18.31 5.25 -8.77
N THR A 116 -18.27 6.54 -8.45
CA THR A 116 -17.03 7.32 -8.44
C THR A 116 -16.12 6.80 -7.33
N GLN A 117 -14.89 6.45 -7.69
CA GLN A 117 -13.87 5.91 -6.78
C GLN A 117 -12.92 7.00 -6.29
N ARG A 118 -12.30 6.76 -5.12
CA ARG A 118 -11.27 7.62 -4.52
C ARG A 118 -10.42 6.78 -3.56
N ALA A 119 -9.10 6.91 -3.59
CA ALA A 119 -8.21 6.27 -2.63
C ALA A 119 -7.59 7.31 -1.69
N LEU A 120 -8.23 7.57 -0.55
CA LEU A 120 -7.85 8.62 0.41
C LEU A 120 -6.51 8.37 1.09
N ASP A 121 -6.13 7.11 1.20
CA ASP A 121 -4.97 6.58 1.91
C ASP A 121 -3.96 5.94 0.95
N ALA A 122 -4.11 6.20 -0.35
CA ALA A 122 -3.12 5.80 -1.35
C ALA A 122 -1.81 6.57 -1.11
N GLN A 123 -0.73 5.82 -0.98
CA GLN A 123 0.62 6.34 -0.85
C GLN A 123 1.52 5.62 -1.85
N VAL A 124 2.54 6.34 -2.30
CA VAL A 124 3.57 5.80 -3.17
C VAL A 124 4.95 6.10 -2.62
N TYR A 125 5.86 5.15 -2.78
CA TYR A 125 7.27 5.32 -2.43
C TYR A 125 8.16 4.52 -3.39
N LEU A 126 9.42 4.92 -3.51
CA LEU A 126 10.42 4.18 -4.27
C LEU A 126 11.22 3.25 -3.38
N LEU A 127 11.63 2.13 -3.97
CA LEU A 127 12.65 1.23 -3.45
C LEU A 127 13.83 1.20 -4.44
N ASP A 128 15.04 1.09 -3.93
CA ASP A 128 16.24 0.81 -4.74
C ASP A 128 16.66 -0.66 -4.67
N ALA A 129 17.79 -0.99 -5.30
CA ALA A 129 18.40 -2.33 -5.27
C ALA A 129 18.66 -2.87 -3.84
N SER A 130 18.82 -1.99 -2.85
CA SER A 130 19.07 -2.34 -1.45
C SER A 130 17.78 -2.43 -0.62
N ASN A 131 16.60 -2.30 -1.26
CA ASN A 131 15.30 -2.13 -0.60
C ASN A 131 15.24 -0.90 0.33
N GLN A 132 16.03 0.12 0.07
CA GLN A 132 15.93 1.38 0.78
C GLN A 132 14.69 2.14 0.30
N ARG A 133 13.84 2.57 1.24
CA ARG A 133 12.63 3.35 0.98
C ARG A 133 12.95 4.84 0.80
N TYR A 134 12.36 5.42 -0.24
CA TYR A 134 12.36 6.86 -0.51
C TYR A 134 10.93 7.35 -0.67
N ASP A 135 10.50 8.24 0.22
CA ASP A 135 9.20 8.91 0.14
C ASP A 135 9.25 10.09 -0.85
N PRO A 136 8.10 10.58 -1.34
CA PRO A 136 8.05 11.73 -2.23
C PRO A 136 8.73 12.96 -1.62
N ASP A 137 9.54 13.67 -2.43
CA ASP A 137 10.24 14.88 -1.99
C ASP A 137 9.27 16.07 -1.98
N ALA A 138 9.05 16.66 -0.81
CA ALA A 138 8.08 17.74 -0.65
C ALA A 138 8.48 19.01 -1.43
N SER A 139 9.77 19.32 -1.51
CA SER A 139 10.26 20.54 -2.15
C SER A 139 10.16 20.47 -3.68
N GLY A 140 10.57 19.35 -4.26
CA GLY A 140 10.42 19.03 -5.67
C GLY A 140 8.97 18.86 -6.06
N GLN A 141 8.14 18.25 -5.20
CA GLN A 141 6.71 18.13 -5.45
C GLN A 141 6.05 19.52 -5.50
N GLN A 142 6.33 20.40 -4.55
CA GLN A 142 5.80 21.76 -4.57
C GLN A 142 6.25 22.55 -5.81
N ALA A 143 7.50 22.35 -6.25
CA ALA A 143 8.03 23.01 -7.43
C ALA A 143 7.35 22.53 -8.72
N ILE A 144 7.04 21.23 -8.88
CA ILE A 144 6.29 20.74 -10.05
C ILE A 144 4.81 21.15 -9.97
N ASP A 145 4.20 21.13 -8.79
CA ASP A 145 2.81 21.55 -8.58
C ASP A 145 2.62 23.02 -8.98
N ALA A 146 3.61 23.88 -8.69
CA ALA A 146 3.62 25.29 -9.12
C ALA A 146 3.67 25.48 -10.65
N THR A 147 4.09 24.46 -11.41
CA THR A 147 4.07 24.52 -12.89
C THR A 147 2.73 24.11 -13.50
N GLY A 148 1.85 23.46 -12.73
CA GLY A 148 0.61 22.86 -13.21
C GLY A 148 0.79 21.63 -14.12
N GLN A 149 2.00 21.04 -14.15
CA GLN A 149 2.34 19.85 -14.94
C GLN A 149 2.33 18.54 -14.13
N ASP A 150 2.03 18.64 -12.84
CA ASP A 150 1.94 17.55 -11.88
C ASP A 150 0.69 16.67 -12.04
N GLY A 151 -0.35 17.17 -12.70
CA GLY A 151 -1.62 16.45 -12.88
C GLY A 151 -2.48 16.49 -11.61
N GLN A 152 -3.46 15.59 -11.50
CA GLN A 152 -4.39 15.61 -10.36
C GLN A 152 -3.77 14.93 -9.12
N PRO A 153 -4.06 15.40 -7.89
CA PRO A 153 -3.65 14.72 -6.66
C PRO A 153 -4.03 13.23 -6.69
N LEU A 154 -3.19 12.37 -6.10
CA LEU A 154 -3.39 10.92 -6.16
C LEU A 154 -4.72 10.47 -5.53
N ASP A 155 -5.17 11.20 -4.52
CA ASP A 155 -6.45 10.98 -3.84
C ASP A 155 -7.62 11.66 -4.57
N SER A 156 -7.49 12.09 -5.83
CA SER A 156 -8.60 12.69 -6.57
C SER A 156 -9.71 11.69 -6.86
N LYS A 157 -10.95 12.20 -6.96
CA LYS A 157 -12.11 11.39 -7.35
C LYS A 157 -12.01 11.03 -8.83
N VAL A 158 -12.23 9.75 -9.14
CA VAL A 158 -12.28 9.25 -10.52
C VAL A 158 -13.63 8.61 -10.79
N GLY A 159 -14.35 9.15 -11.77
CA GLY A 159 -15.66 8.62 -12.17
C GLY A 159 -15.56 7.23 -12.82
N PRO A 160 -16.69 6.53 -13.02
CA PRO A 160 -16.72 5.26 -13.74
C PRO A 160 -16.05 5.35 -15.11
N GLY A 161 -15.08 4.47 -15.40
CA GLY A 161 -14.30 4.47 -16.65
C GLY A 161 -13.39 5.69 -16.84
N GLY A 162 -13.34 6.62 -15.88
CA GLY A 162 -12.48 7.79 -15.93
C GLY A 162 -11.02 7.46 -15.61
N SER A 163 -10.15 8.39 -15.93
CA SER A 163 -8.73 8.32 -15.57
C SER A 163 -8.10 9.70 -15.45
N PHE A 164 -6.98 9.78 -14.74
CA PHE A 164 -6.12 10.96 -14.67
C PHE A 164 -4.66 10.53 -14.51
N THR A 165 -3.74 11.48 -14.67
CA THR A 165 -2.31 11.25 -14.41
C THR A 165 -1.86 12.09 -13.23
N ARG A 166 -0.84 11.59 -12.52
CA ARG A 166 -0.14 12.29 -11.43
C ARG A 166 1.36 12.08 -11.58
N THR A 167 2.13 13.15 -11.56
CA THR A 167 3.59 13.07 -11.45
C THR A 167 4.01 13.23 -9.99
N VAL A 168 4.73 12.24 -9.49
CA VAL A 168 5.28 12.22 -8.14
C VAL A 168 6.80 12.38 -8.22
N VAL A 169 7.34 13.29 -7.43
CA VAL A 169 8.77 13.63 -7.42
C VAL A 169 9.47 12.94 -6.25
N PHE A 170 10.61 12.32 -6.53
CA PHE A 170 11.48 11.72 -5.52
C PHE A 170 12.90 12.23 -5.68
N ASP A 171 13.61 12.52 -4.59
CA ASP A 171 15.06 12.84 -4.61
C ASP A 171 15.85 11.65 -4.07
N LEU A 172 16.70 11.07 -4.92
CA LEU A 172 17.49 9.90 -4.57
C LEU A 172 18.98 10.20 -4.71
N PRO A 173 19.85 9.54 -3.91
CA PRO A 173 21.29 9.63 -4.09
C PRO A 173 21.72 9.32 -5.53
N ARG A 174 22.81 9.94 -5.97
CA ARG A 174 23.38 9.67 -7.30
C ARG A 174 23.81 8.19 -7.39
N GLY A 175 23.42 7.53 -8.48
CA GLY A 175 23.76 6.13 -8.72
C GLY A 175 22.77 5.10 -8.15
N SER A 176 21.64 5.53 -7.58
CA SER A 176 20.55 4.62 -7.26
C SER A 176 20.08 3.88 -8.52
N SER A 177 20.02 2.54 -8.45
CA SER A 177 19.70 1.65 -9.56
C SER A 177 18.60 0.67 -9.18
N HIS A 178 18.04 -0.02 -10.18
CA HIS A 178 16.93 -0.98 -10.02
C HIS A 178 15.73 -0.39 -9.27
N LEU A 179 15.38 0.86 -9.57
CA LEU A 179 14.28 1.53 -8.91
C LEU A 179 12.95 0.81 -9.15
N ALA A 180 12.16 0.73 -8.09
CA ALA A 180 10.85 0.12 -8.10
C ALA A 180 9.85 1.01 -7.37
N LEU A 181 8.67 1.24 -7.96
CA LEU A 181 7.59 1.97 -7.30
C LEU A 181 6.70 1.00 -6.54
N VAL A 182 6.45 1.31 -5.27
CA VAL A 182 5.43 0.64 -4.46
C VAL A 182 4.24 1.56 -4.29
N VAL A 183 3.05 0.99 -4.40
CA VAL A 183 1.78 1.63 -4.07
C VAL A 183 1.17 0.90 -2.88
N THR A 184 0.66 1.63 -1.91
CA THR A 184 -0.04 1.09 -0.74
C THR A 184 -1.34 1.84 -0.51
N HIS A 185 -2.40 1.14 -0.09
CA HIS A 185 -3.65 1.75 0.37
C HIS A 185 -3.83 1.46 1.86
N GLY A 186 -3.71 2.46 2.74
CA GLY A 186 -3.89 2.24 4.18
C GLY A 186 -3.04 1.09 4.75
N GLN A 187 -3.36 0.64 5.96
CA GLN A 187 -2.69 -0.50 6.59
C GLN A 187 -3.67 -1.51 7.17
N PHE A 188 -4.81 -1.05 7.68
CA PHE A 188 -5.82 -1.92 8.29
C PHE A 188 -7.06 -1.99 7.39
N PRO A 189 -7.65 -3.19 7.17
CA PRO A 189 -7.33 -4.47 7.79
C PRO A 189 -6.23 -5.30 7.10
N GLY A 190 -5.67 -4.85 5.98
CA GLY A 190 -4.72 -5.60 5.12
C GLY A 190 -3.57 -6.28 5.87
N VAL A 191 -2.97 -5.60 6.86
CA VAL A 191 -1.87 -6.12 7.68
C VAL A 191 -2.19 -7.46 8.38
N LEU A 192 -3.47 -7.73 8.64
CA LEU A 192 -3.95 -8.95 9.32
C LEU A 192 -4.58 -9.97 8.38
N ILE A 193 -4.81 -9.65 7.11
CA ILE A 193 -5.35 -10.62 6.15
C ILE A 193 -4.21 -11.57 5.77
N ILE A 194 -4.48 -12.88 5.67
CA ILE A 194 -3.46 -13.85 5.23
C ILE A 194 -3.30 -13.75 3.71
N ALA A 195 -2.05 -13.79 3.21
CA ALA A 195 -1.72 -13.68 1.78
C ALA A 195 -2.05 -12.33 1.13
N ASP A 196 -2.32 -11.29 1.94
CA ASP A 196 -2.44 -9.94 1.42
C ASP A 196 -1.06 -9.33 1.17
N GLU A 197 -0.93 -8.50 0.15
CA GLU A 197 0.34 -7.86 -0.20
C GLU A 197 0.79 -6.80 0.81
N GLN A 198 -0.12 -6.34 1.67
CA GLN A 198 0.14 -5.47 2.81
C GLN A 198 0.19 -6.24 4.15
N SER A 199 0.06 -7.57 4.14
CA SER A 199 0.20 -8.38 5.36
C SER A 199 1.53 -8.11 6.04
N PHE A 200 1.56 -8.24 7.37
CA PHE A 200 2.80 -8.07 8.13
C PHE A 200 3.91 -8.99 7.58
N LEU A 201 5.08 -8.39 7.29
CA LEU A 201 6.26 -9.02 6.67
C LEU A 201 6.08 -9.60 5.25
N HIS A 202 4.96 -9.32 4.58
CA HIS A 202 4.81 -9.69 3.18
C HIS A 202 5.64 -8.76 2.30
N LYS A 203 6.23 -9.31 1.24
CA LYS A 203 6.94 -8.50 0.24
C LYS A 203 5.91 -7.70 -0.57
N PRO A 204 6.05 -6.37 -0.68
CA PRO A 204 5.07 -5.56 -1.39
C PRO A 204 5.13 -5.82 -2.89
N THR A 205 3.99 -5.72 -3.57
CA THR A 205 3.95 -5.67 -5.03
C THR A 205 4.66 -4.41 -5.52
N ILE A 206 5.59 -4.58 -6.46
CA ILE A 206 6.41 -3.52 -7.01
C ILE A 206 6.15 -3.32 -8.50
N PHE A 207 6.25 -2.07 -8.96
CA PHE A 207 6.41 -1.75 -10.37
C PHE A 207 7.90 -1.59 -10.67
N GLN A 208 8.45 -2.46 -11.50
CA GLN A 208 9.84 -2.31 -11.94
C GLN A 208 9.92 -1.12 -12.89
N LEU A 209 10.71 -0.11 -12.52
CA LEU A 209 10.89 1.08 -13.34
C LEU A 209 11.95 0.84 -14.40
N GLN A 210 11.61 1.14 -15.64
CA GLN A 210 12.57 1.20 -16.74
C GLN A 210 13.09 2.62 -16.81
N MET A 211 14.40 2.77 -16.61
CA MET A 211 15.06 4.06 -16.84
C MET A 211 15.28 4.22 -18.35
N PRO A 212 15.17 5.44 -18.87
CA PRO A 212 15.55 5.73 -20.25
C PRO A 212 17.05 5.52 -20.51
#